data_AF-A0A1I7TYA3-F1
#
_entry.id   AF-A0A1I7TYA3-F1
#
_cell.length_a   1.000
_cell.length_b   1.000
_cell.length_c   1.000
_cell.angle_alpha   90.00
_cell.angle_beta   90.00
_cell.angle_gamma   90.00
#
_symmetry.space_group_name_H-M   'P 1'
#
loop_
_entity.id
_entity.type
_entity.pdbx_description
1 polymer ?
#
loop_
_entity_poly.entity_id
_entity_poly.type
_entity_poly.pdbx_seq_one_letter_code
_entity_poly.pdbx_strand_id
1 'polypeptide(L)'
;MAESTSSGIPEVQADAITNDSAARVQTVTGDRLPPPIIRVERSRCVGCGADPPDLICKQCKEDVLFCKKCARRAKHPHPLKAFRAKDDRIVQLRKHLTLSYYEHIVSCENEICMESCEGSRYTRIHFKMCQKRPRQLSDMITNGKVQFNAIGSTHCNTCGLFITCMFIHANTCQKSECNVEWCQEIRNTFDYGTKKIYVMTDEMKKKCEEVHIAEWKKVEDRKREMMIDDLLAISI
;
A
#
# COMPACT_ATOMS: atom_id res chain seq x y z
N MET A 1 -53.62 -62.50 0.11
CA MET A 1 -53.83 -61.12 -0.39
C MET A 1 -52.83 -60.89 -1.51
N ALA A 2 -53.35 -60.45 -2.65
CA ALA A 2 -52.73 -59.84 -3.84
C ALA A 2 -51.23 -60.03 -4.14
N GLU A 3 -50.96 -60.84 -5.17
CA GLU A 3 -50.33 -60.45 -6.46
C GLU A 3 -49.08 -59.54 -6.54
N SER A 4 -48.13 -59.99 -7.38
CA SER A 4 -47.34 -59.22 -8.36
C SER A 4 -46.06 -58.53 -7.87
N THR A 5 -44.95 -58.38 -8.60
CA THR A 5 -44.33 -58.87 -9.85
C THR A 5 -43.01 -58.11 -9.99
N SER A 6 -42.03 -58.66 -10.72
CA SER A 6 -41.02 -57.94 -11.53
C SER A 6 -39.94 -57.13 -10.78
N SER A 7 -38.73 -56.84 -11.28
CA SER A 7 -37.88 -57.19 -12.42
C SER A 7 -36.68 -56.24 -12.31
N GLY A 8 -35.50 -56.62 -12.82
CA GLY A 8 -34.49 -55.64 -13.30
C GLY A 8 -33.14 -55.60 -12.55
N ILE A 9 -32.16 -56.29 -13.14
CA ILE A 9 -30.70 -56.02 -13.08
C ILE A 9 -30.41 -54.81 -14.05
N PRO A 10 -29.22 -54.17 -14.19
CA PRO A 10 -27.89 -54.47 -13.62
C PRO A 10 -26.90 -53.29 -13.36
N GLU A 11 -25.62 -53.66 -13.05
CA GLU A 11 -24.36 -53.03 -13.53
C GLU A 11 -23.87 -51.68 -12.90
N VAL A 12 -22.59 -51.28 -12.71
CA VAL A 12 -21.20 -51.71 -13.03
C VAL A 12 -20.24 -51.15 -11.96
N GLN A 13 -19.06 -51.78 -11.80
CA GLN A 13 -17.85 -51.36 -11.07
C GLN A 13 -17.23 -50.00 -11.50
N ALA A 14 -16.47 -49.35 -10.60
CA ALA A 14 -15.23 -48.64 -10.95
C ALA A 14 -14.33 -48.38 -9.73
N ASP A 15 -13.04 -48.66 -9.90
CA ASP A 15 -11.92 -48.47 -8.97
C ASP A 15 -11.70 -47.01 -8.57
N ALA A 16 -11.39 -46.77 -7.29
CA ALA A 16 -10.88 -45.49 -6.81
C ALA A 16 -9.37 -45.58 -6.53
N ILE A 17 -8.59 -45.07 -7.48
CA ILE A 17 -7.15 -44.82 -7.36
C ILE A 17 -6.92 -43.53 -6.56
N THR A 18 -5.98 -43.61 -5.62
CA THR A 18 -5.45 -42.53 -4.78
C THR A 18 -4.86 -41.36 -5.56
N ASN A 19 -5.19 -40.12 -5.18
CA ASN A 19 -4.30 -38.94 -5.24
C ASN A 19 -4.98 -37.72 -4.61
N ASP A 20 -4.64 -37.38 -3.37
CA ASP A 20 -5.01 -36.10 -2.76
C ASP A 20 -3.75 -35.25 -2.56
N SER A 21 -3.10 -34.94 -3.68
CA SER A 21 -2.23 -33.78 -3.76
C SER A 21 -3.12 -32.56 -3.70
N ALA A 22 -2.97 -31.76 -2.64
CA ALA A 22 -3.61 -30.48 -2.44
C ALA A 22 -3.57 -29.65 -3.73
N ALA A 23 -4.64 -29.74 -4.50
CA ALA A 23 -4.83 -28.96 -5.71
C ALA A 23 -4.98 -27.51 -5.27
N ARG A 24 -3.92 -26.73 -5.51
CA ARG A 24 -3.97 -25.27 -5.59
C ARG A 24 -5.25 -24.90 -6.32
N VAL A 25 -6.15 -24.24 -5.61
CA VAL A 25 -7.31 -23.60 -6.20
C VAL A 25 -6.77 -22.51 -7.14
N GLN A 26 -6.65 -22.85 -8.42
CA GLN A 26 -6.63 -21.89 -9.50
C GLN A 26 -8.04 -21.30 -9.56
N THR A 27 -8.25 -20.14 -8.94
CA THR A 27 -9.44 -19.33 -9.23
C THR A 27 -9.26 -18.70 -10.61
N VAL A 28 -9.56 -19.46 -11.64
CA VAL A 28 -9.90 -18.94 -12.97
C VAL A 28 -11.42 -19.09 -13.12
N THR A 29 -12.17 -18.19 -12.51
CA THR A 29 -13.60 -18.04 -12.77
C THR A 29 -13.90 -16.57 -13.04
N GLY A 30 -13.87 -16.21 -14.32
CA GLY A 30 -14.76 -15.26 -15.01
C GLY A 30 -14.77 -13.79 -14.60
N ASP A 31 -14.87 -13.47 -13.32
CA ASP A 31 -15.23 -12.13 -12.85
C ASP A 31 -14.07 -11.50 -12.09
N ARG A 32 -13.44 -10.51 -12.74
CA ARG A 32 -12.48 -9.63 -12.08
C ARG A 32 -13.15 -8.88 -10.93
N LEU A 33 -12.42 -8.67 -9.85
CA LEU A 33 -12.92 -7.95 -8.68
C LEU A 33 -13.02 -6.44 -8.96
N PRO A 34 -13.96 -5.72 -8.34
CA PRO A 34 -13.90 -4.26 -8.35
C PRO A 34 -12.62 -3.79 -7.63
N PRO A 35 -11.89 -2.81 -8.17
CA PRO A 35 -10.67 -2.33 -7.56
C PRO A 35 -10.98 -1.59 -6.25
N PRO A 36 -10.04 -1.59 -5.29
CA PRO A 36 -10.22 -0.83 -4.06
C PRO A 36 -10.24 0.68 -4.34
N ILE A 37 -11.10 1.41 -3.65
CA ILE A 37 -11.08 2.89 -3.68
C ILE A 37 -10.11 3.37 -2.61
N ILE A 38 -9.08 4.09 -3.02
CA ILE A 38 -8.05 4.65 -2.15
C ILE A 38 -8.42 6.10 -1.80
N ARG A 39 -8.61 6.37 -0.50
CA ARG A 39 -8.91 7.68 0.04
C ARG A 39 -7.94 8.01 1.16
N VAL A 40 -7.46 9.24 1.19
CA VAL A 40 -6.75 9.78 2.35
C VAL A 40 -7.80 10.29 3.33
N GLU A 41 -8.08 9.50 4.36
CA GLU A 41 -8.99 9.92 5.43
C GLU A 41 -8.26 10.77 6.49
N ARG A 42 -9.06 11.52 7.26
CA ARG A 42 -8.57 12.16 8.49
C ARG A 42 -7.89 11.12 9.36
N SER A 43 -6.73 11.49 9.90
CA SER A 43 -6.03 10.60 10.80
C SER A 43 -6.89 10.33 12.02
N ARG A 44 -6.82 9.11 12.56
CA ARG A 44 -7.45 8.73 13.84
C ARG A 44 -6.36 8.47 14.87
N CYS A 45 -6.71 8.53 16.15
CA CYS A 45 -5.75 8.23 17.20
C CYS A 45 -5.24 6.78 17.07
N VAL A 46 -3.93 6.59 16.90
CA VAL A 46 -3.34 5.25 16.75
C VAL A 46 -3.65 4.32 17.92
N GLY A 47 -3.72 4.86 19.15
CA GLY A 47 -3.95 4.05 20.34
C GLY A 47 -5.42 3.67 20.63
N CYS A 48 -6.40 4.35 20.04
CA CYS A 48 -7.81 4.09 20.36
C CYS A 48 -8.82 4.37 19.24
N GLY A 49 -8.38 4.72 18.04
CA GLY A 49 -9.23 5.04 16.89
C GLY A 49 -10.06 6.32 17.03
N ALA A 50 -9.94 7.06 18.14
CA ALA A 50 -10.74 8.26 18.41
C ALA A 50 -10.33 9.46 17.55
N ASP A 51 -11.32 10.30 17.25
CA ASP A 51 -11.23 11.59 16.57
C ASP A 51 -11.59 12.71 17.60
N PRO A 52 -10.84 13.82 17.71
CA PRO A 52 -9.65 14.18 16.93
C PRO A 52 -8.31 13.74 17.55
N PRO A 53 -7.35 13.32 16.72
CA PRO A 53 -5.97 13.09 17.17
C PRO A 53 -5.09 14.31 16.86
N ASP A 54 -4.76 15.08 17.89
CA ASP A 54 -4.07 16.37 17.69
C ASP A 54 -2.58 16.32 18.04
N LEU A 55 -2.08 15.19 18.56
CA LEU A 55 -0.75 15.12 19.16
C LEU A 55 0.16 14.15 18.42
N ILE A 56 1.36 14.61 18.02
CA ILE A 56 2.45 13.75 17.58
C ILE A 56 3.47 13.60 18.71
N CYS A 57 4.09 12.42 18.84
CA CYS A 57 5.27 12.27 19.68
C CYS A 57 6.54 12.65 18.90
N LYS A 58 7.24 13.71 19.32
CA LYS A 58 8.48 14.15 18.67
C LYS A 58 9.63 13.14 18.76
N GLN A 59 9.57 12.22 19.71
CA GLN A 59 10.62 11.22 19.93
C GLN A 59 10.43 9.95 19.08
N CYS A 60 9.22 9.65 18.62
CA CYS A 60 8.97 8.45 17.81
C CYS A 60 9.42 8.60 16.36
N LYS A 61 9.62 9.82 15.86
CA LYS A 61 9.86 10.10 14.43
C LYS A 61 8.78 9.55 13.47
N GLU A 62 7.73 8.91 13.99
CA GLU A 62 6.61 8.38 13.23
C GLU A 62 5.56 9.49 12.99
N ASP A 63 5.04 9.57 11.76
CA ASP A 63 3.94 10.45 11.36
C ASP A 63 2.56 9.96 11.86
N VAL A 64 2.50 9.57 13.14
CA VAL A 64 1.30 9.05 13.81
C VAL A 64 0.71 10.08 14.75
N LEU A 65 -0.62 10.17 14.78
CA LEU A 65 -1.35 11.10 15.66
C LEU A 65 -2.02 10.37 16.82
N PHE A 66 -2.04 11.02 17.98
CA PHE A 66 -2.62 10.54 19.24
C PHE A 66 -3.64 11.55 19.77
N CYS A 67 -4.72 11.06 20.36
CA CYS A 67 -5.60 11.88 21.17
C CYS A 67 -4.95 12.21 22.52
N LYS A 68 -5.43 13.26 23.20
CA LYS A 68 -4.96 13.66 24.54
C LYS A 68 -5.02 12.53 25.56
N LYS A 69 -6.05 11.66 25.50
CA LYS A 69 -6.19 10.53 26.42
C LYS A 69 -5.07 9.50 26.23
N CYS A 70 -4.77 9.12 24.98
CA CYS A 70 -3.71 8.15 24.69
C CYS A 70 -2.30 8.71 24.96
N ALA A 71 -2.07 9.99 24.69
CA ALA A 71 -0.80 10.64 25.02
C ALA A 71 -0.57 10.75 26.53
N ARG A 72 -1.63 10.92 27.35
CA ARG A 72 -1.54 11.01 28.82
C ARG A 72 -1.44 9.66 29.52
N ARG A 73 -2.16 8.65 29.05
CA ARG A 73 -2.30 7.34 29.73
C ARG A 73 -1.06 6.45 29.67
N ALA A 74 0.10 6.96 29.22
CA ALA A 74 1.32 6.17 29.01
C ALA A 74 1.10 4.91 28.14
N LYS A 75 0.08 4.90 27.26
CA LYS A 75 -0.08 3.88 26.19
C LYS A 75 0.99 4.01 25.10
N HIS A 76 2.09 4.67 25.43
CA HIS A 76 3.12 5.13 24.55
C HIS A 76 4.41 5.27 25.38
N PRO A 77 5.57 4.83 24.86
CA PRO A 77 6.81 4.73 25.64
C PRO A 77 7.39 6.09 26.08
N HIS A 78 6.96 7.18 25.45
CA HIS A 78 7.45 8.53 25.73
C HIS A 78 6.50 9.34 26.64
N PRO A 79 7.04 10.20 27.53
CA PRO A 79 6.24 11.03 28.45
C PRO A 79 5.46 12.13 27.72
N LEU A 80 4.40 12.67 28.34
CA LEU A 80 3.54 13.70 27.73
C LEU A 80 4.30 14.92 27.21
N LYS A 81 5.42 15.30 27.85
CA LYS A 81 6.31 16.38 27.41
C LYS A 81 6.94 16.15 26.03
N ALA A 82 6.94 14.93 25.51
CA ALA A 82 7.41 14.60 24.17
C ALA A 82 6.35 14.88 23.08
N PHE A 83 5.10 15.15 23.46
CA PHE A 83 4.01 15.36 22.52
C PHE A 83 3.84 16.83 22.16
N ARG A 84 3.52 17.10 20.90
CA ARG A 84 3.22 18.45 20.40
C ARG A 84 1.98 18.42 19.53
N ALA A 85 1.29 19.56 19.48
CA ALA A 85 0.24 19.76 18.50
C ALA A 85 0.83 19.59 17.09
N LYS A 86 0.16 18.81 16.24
CA LYS A 86 0.49 18.70 14.83
C LYS A 86 -0.76 18.91 14.01
N ASP A 87 -0.62 19.68 12.93
CA ASP A 87 -1.71 19.93 12.00
C ASP A 87 -1.97 18.66 11.15
N ASP A 88 -3.16 18.07 11.29
CA ASP A 88 -3.60 16.94 10.48
C ASP A 88 -3.60 17.29 8.98
N ARG A 89 -3.76 18.58 8.61
CA ARG A 89 -3.65 19.02 7.21
C ARG A 89 -2.26 18.78 6.65
N ILE A 90 -1.20 19.00 7.45
CA ILE A 90 0.19 18.76 7.03
C ILE A 90 0.41 17.25 6.85
N VAL A 91 -0.14 16.42 7.74
CA VAL A 91 -0.05 14.95 7.63
C VAL A 91 -0.78 14.45 6.39
N GLN A 92 -1.98 14.95 6.14
CA GLN A 92 -2.76 14.63 4.93
C GLN A 92 -2.03 15.09 3.66
N LEU A 93 -1.48 16.30 3.65
CA LEU A 93 -0.70 16.81 2.52
C LEU A 93 0.47 15.87 2.22
N ARG A 94 1.24 15.44 3.23
CA ARG A 94 2.33 14.47 3.05
C ARG A 94 1.86 13.16 2.44
N LYS A 95 0.75 12.59 2.93
CA LYS A 95 0.15 11.37 2.34
C LYS A 95 -0.20 11.59 0.87
N HIS A 96 -0.82 12.73 0.54
CA HIS A 96 -1.15 13.08 -0.85
C HIS A 96 0.10 13.30 -1.72
N LEU A 97 1.17 13.91 -1.20
CA LEU A 97 2.45 14.07 -1.90
C LEU A 97 3.07 12.72 -2.23
N THR A 98 3.11 11.79 -1.29
CA THR A 98 3.60 10.42 -1.54
C THR A 98 2.74 9.72 -2.59
N LEU A 99 1.41 9.72 -2.42
CA LEU A 99 0.52 8.99 -3.33
C LEU A 99 0.41 9.63 -4.72
N SER A 100 0.67 10.92 -4.88
CA SER A 100 0.73 11.57 -6.21
C SER A 100 2.05 11.31 -6.93
N TYR A 101 3.11 10.94 -6.20
CA TYR A 101 4.42 10.59 -6.77
C TYR A 101 4.64 9.07 -6.89
N TYR A 102 3.55 8.28 -6.85
CA TYR A 102 3.56 6.83 -6.82
C TYR A 102 4.35 6.19 -7.97
N GLU A 103 4.22 6.68 -9.21
CA GLU A 103 4.90 6.08 -10.38
C GLU A 103 6.42 6.09 -10.22
N HIS A 104 6.95 7.20 -9.72
CA HIS A 104 8.37 7.31 -9.45
C HIS A 104 8.76 6.46 -8.23
N ILE A 105 7.94 6.47 -7.18
CA ILE A 105 8.19 5.71 -5.95
C ILE A 105 8.27 4.20 -6.19
N VAL A 106 7.48 3.62 -7.10
CA VAL A 106 7.48 2.16 -7.28
C VAL A 106 8.70 1.62 -8.03
N SER A 107 9.42 2.45 -8.78
CA SER A 107 10.51 1.99 -9.65
C SER A 107 11.79 2.84 -9.61
N CYS A 108 11.86 3.91 -8.82
CA CYS A 108 13.04 4.77 -8.78
C CYS A 108 14.27 4.08 -8.16
N GLU A 109 15.40 4.21 -8.84
CA GLU A 109 16.72 3.76 -8.39
C GLU A 109 17.72 4.91 -8.23
N ASN A 110 17.33 6.14 -8.61
CA ASN A 110 18.20 7.32 -8.50
C ASN A 110 18.62 7.55 -7.05
N GLU A 111 19.89 7.86 -6.81
CA GLU A 111 20.43 8.14 -5.46
C GLU A 111 19.89 9.46 -4.89
N ILE A 112 19.89 10.52 -5.71
CA ILE A 112 19.35 11.84 -5.36
C ILE A 112 17.93 11.97 -5.92
N CYS A 113 16.95 12.25 -5.06
CA CYS A 113 15.57 12.40 -5.48
C CYS A 113 14.78 13.37 -4.58
N MET A 114 13.49 13.55 -4.87
CA MET A 114 12.58 14.29 -3.99
C MET A 114 12.44 13.58 -2.64
N GLU A 115 12.19 14.35 -1.57
CA GLU A 115 12.07 13.82 -0.20
C GLU A 115 11.00 12.72 -0.12
N SER A 116 9.90 12.88 -0.87
CA SER A 116 8.83 11.88 -0.98
C SER A 116 9.32 10.52 -1.52
N CYS A 117 10.26 10.51 -2.46
CA CYS A 117 10.85 9.27 -2.98
C CYS A 117 11.94 8.71 -2.07
N GLU A 118 12.79 9.55 -1.50
CA GLU A 118 13.82 9.13 -0.55
C GLU A 118 13.19 8.47 0.68
N GLY A 119 12.16 9.09 1.26
CA GLY A 119 11.38 8.51 2.35
C GLY A 119 10.68 7.21 1.96
N SER A 120 10.29 7.08 0.69
CA SER A 120 9.65 5.86 0.17
C SER A 120 10.63 4.77 -0.27
N ARG A 121 11.92 5.10 -0.48
CA ARG A 121 12.98 4.11 -0.77
C ARG A 121 13.13 3.15 0.39
N TYR A 122 13.10 3.67 1.62
CA TYR A 122 13.03 2.84 2.82
C TYR A 122 11.84 1.90 2.78
N THR A 123 10.67 2.38 2.36
CA THR A 123 9.44 1.59 2.26
C THR A 123 9.57 0.43 1.25
N ARG A 124 10.25 0.65 0.12
CA ARG A 124 10.57 -0.43 -0.87
C ARG A 124 11.45 -1.52 -0.27
N ILE A 125 12.56 -1.12 0.33
CA ILE A 125 13.52 -2.05 0.94
C ILE A 125 12.86 -2.81 2.08
N HIS A 126 12.14 -2.09 2.93
CA HIS A 126 11.35 -2.66 4.01
C HIS A 126 10.35 -3.68 3.49
N PHE A 127 9.62 -3.37 2.42
CA PHE A 127 8.67 -4.31 1.82
C PHE A 127 9.35 -5.60 1.37
N LYS A 128 10.59 -5.58 0.85
CA LYS A 128 11.28 -6.83 0.47
C LYS A 128 11.67 -7.70 1.68
N MET A 129 11.97 -7.09 2.82
CA MET A 129 12.53 -7.76 4.00
C MET A 129 11.51 -8.01 5.13
N CYS A 130 10.34 -7.38 5.09
CA CYS A 130 9.39 -7.39 6.19
C CYS A 130 8.73 -8.75 6.37
N GLN A 131 8.83 -9.32 7.57
CA GLN A 131 8.19 -10.60 7.92
C GLN A 131 6.69 -10.48 8.16
N LYS A 132 6.17 -9.26 8.37
CA LYS A 132 4.75 -8.96 8.59
C LYS A 132 4.02 -8.53 7.30
N ARG A 133 4.68 -8.62 6.14
CA ARG A 133 4.08 -8.29 4.84
C ARG A 133 3.17 -9.41 4.36
N PRO A 134 2.11 -9.11 3.60
CA PRO A 134 1.41 -10.10 2.78
C PRO A 134 2.40 -10.77 1.81
N ARG A 135 2.36 -12.09 1.67
CA ARG A 135 3.30 -12.84 0.81
C ARG A 135 2.88 -12.83 -0.65
N GLN A 136 1.59 -12.67 -0.90
CA GLN A 136 0.96 -12.63 -2.22
C GLN A 136 -0.28 -11.72 -2.18
N LEU A 137 -0.80 -11.33 -3.35
CA LEU A 137 -1.96 -10.44 -3.45
C LEU A 137 -3.21 -11.04 -2.78
N SER A 138 -3.42 -12.34 -2.96
CA SER A 138 -4.58 -13.06 -2.43
C SER A 138 -4.67 -13.04 -0.90
N ASP A 139 -3.54 -12.92 -0.19
CA ASP A 139 -3.52 -12.80 1.28
C ASP A 139 -4.23 -11.54 1.77
N MET A 140 -4.42 -10.54 0.91
CA MET A 140 -5.09 -9.28 1.23
C MET A 140 -6.55 -9.24 0.78
N ILE A 141 -7.03 -10.26 0.06
CA ILE A 141 -8.37 -10.30 -0.50
C ILE A 141 -9.24 -11.16 0.42
N THR A 142 -10.25 -10.55 1.03
CA THR A 142 -11.21 -11.25 1.88
C THR A 142 -12.61 -10.84 1.48
N ASN A 143 -13.48 -11.81 1.19
CA ASN A 143 -14.85 -11.57 0.72
C ASN A 143 -14.93 -10.61 -0.47
N GLY A 144 -14.01 -10.76 -1.43
CA GLY A 144 -13.94 -9.93 -2.65
C GLY A 144 -13.50 -8.48 -2.42
N LYS A 145 -12.98 -8.13 -1.23
CA LYS A 145 -12.49 -6.80 -0.90
C LYS A 145 -11.02 -6.84 -0.49
N VAL A 146 -10.26 -5.85 -0.94
CA VAL A 146 -8.88 -5.65 -0.48
C VAL A 146 -8.93 -5.07 0.93
N GLN A 147 -8.38 -5.80 1.88
CA GLN A 147 -8.21 -5.33 3.24
C GLN A 147 -6.84 -4.66 3.39
N PHE A 148 -6.82 -3.34 3.20
CA PHE A 148 -5.71 -2.49 3.64
C PHE A 148 -5.77 -2.32 5.16
N ASN A 149 -5.59 -3.38 5.95
CA ASN A 149 -5.66 -3.26 7.40
C ASN A 149 -4.36 -2.63 7.94
N ALA A 150 -4.22 -1.32 7.74
CA ALA A 150 -3.30 -0.44 8.47
C ALA A 150 -3.78 -0.14 9.91
N ILE A 151 -4.86 -0.79 10.37
CA ILE A 151 -5.38 -0.68 11.75
C ILE A 151 -5.86 -2.05 12.21
N GLY A 152 -4.90 -2.96 12.39
CA GLY A 152 -5.07 -4.30 12.96
C GLY A 152 -3.67 -4.86 13.21
N SER A 153 -3.46 -5.56 14.32
CA SER A 153 -2.14 -5.97 14.82
C SER A 153 -1.35 -6.94 13.93
N THR A 154 -1.81 -7.24 12.72
CA THR A 154 -1.28 -8.30 11.84
C THR A 154 -0.43 -7.81 10.67
N HIS A 155 -0.59 -6.58 10.17
CA HIS A 155 0.16 -6.10 8.99
C HIS A 155 0.99 -4.84 9.25
N CYS A 156 2.11 -4.72 8.53
CA CYS A 156 3.00 -3.58 8.67
C CYS A 156 2.49 -2.34 7.92
N ASN A 157 2.37 -1.21 8.64
CA ASN A 157 1.94 0.08 8.08
C ASN A 157 2.84 0.58 6.95
N THR A 158 4.15 0.39 7.07
CA THR A 158 5.12 0.74 6.02
C THR A 158 4.83 -0.05 4.75
N CYS A 159 4.60 -1.37 4.85
CA CYS A 159 4.21 -2.18 3.70
C CYS A 159 2.89 -1.71 3.09
N GLY A 160 1.90 -1.36 3.91
CA GLY A 160 0.60 -0.87 3.43
C GLY A 160 0.70 0.36 2.52
N LEU A 161 1.57 1.31 2.86
CA LEU A 161 1.80 2.50 2.02
C LEU A 161 2.40 2.12 0.66
N PHE A 162 3.39 1.23 0.63
CA PHE A 162 3.99 0.79 -0.64
C PHE A 162 3.01 0.01 -1.51
N ILE A 163 2.26 -0.91 -0.92
CA ILE A 163 1.19 -1.66 -1.61
C ILE A 163 0.16 -0.69 -2.19
N THR A 164 -0.22 0.36 -1.45
CA THR A 164 -1.12 1.41 -1.96
C THR A 164 -0.56 2.04 -3.23
N CYS A 165 0.73 2.41 -3.27
CA CYS A 165 1.37 2.91 -4.49
C CYS A 165 1.34 1.90 -5.65
N MET A 166 1.50 0.61 -5.37
CA MET A 166 1.43 -0.45 -6.40
C MET A 166 0.03 -0.58 -7.01
N PHE A 167 -1.02 -0.46 -6.19
CA PHE A 167 -2.41 -0.45 -6.69
C PHE A 167 -2.70 0.77 -7.58
N ILE A 168 -2.21 1.96 -7.19
CA ILE A 168 -2.36 3.18 -8.00
C ILE A 168 -1.56 3.02 -9.31
N HIS A 169 -0.35 2.45 -9.25
CA HIS A 169 0.44 2.12 -10.43
C HIS A 169 -0.28 1.16 -11.37
N ALA A 170 -0.82 0.07 -10.86
CA ALA A 170 -1.55 -0.91 -11.67
C ALA A 170 -2.79 -0.31 -12.36
N ASN A 171 -3.44 0.69 -11.76
CA ASN A 171 -4.58 1.40 -12.35
C ASN A 171 -4.22 2.19 -13.62
N THR A 172 -2.99 2.69 -13.75
CA THR A 172 -2.53 3.49 -14.90
C THR A 172 -1.55 2.76 -15.81
N CYS A 173 -0.95 1.66 -15.36
CA CYS A 173 0.09 0.94 -16.09
C CYS A 173 -0.47 0.19 -17.31
N GLN A 174 0.11 0.49 -18.49
CA GLN A 174 -0.23 -0.16 -19.76
C GLN A 174 0.87 -1.09 -20.29
N LYS A 175 2.01 -1.21 -19.59
CA LYS A 175 3.14 -2.05 -20.04
C LYS A 175 2.75 -3.53 -20.03
N SER A 176 3.06 -4.29 -21.08
CA SER A 176 2.85 -5.74 -21.08
C SER A 176 3.73 -6.45 -20.04
N GLU A 177 5.00 -6.05 -19.96
CA GLU A 177 5.96 -6.50 -18.97
C GLU A 177 6.33 -5.33 -18.06
N CYS A 178 5.88 -5.37 -16.80
CA CYS A 178 6.17 -4.34 -15.81
C CYS A 178 7.00 -4.93 -14.66
N ASN A 179 8.10 -4.24 -14.33
CA ASN A 179 9.03 -4.65 -13.26
C ASN A 179 8.52 -4.29 -11.86
N VAL A 180 7.39 -3.57 -11.76
CA VAL A 180 6.77 -3.27 -10.46
C VAL A 180 6.14 -4.55 -9.92
N GLU A 181 6.53 -4.94 -8.70
CA GLU A 181 6.04 -6.12 -8.01
C GLU A 181 4.49 -6.14 -8.03
N TRP A 182 3.90 -7.32 -8.23
CA TRP A 182 2.45 -7.55 -8.35
C TRP A 182 1.67 -6.72 -9.38
N CYS A 183 2.30 -5.88 -10.20
CA CYS A 183 1.58 -5.03 -11.15
C CYS A 183 0.72 -5.85 -12.14
N GLN A 184 1.29 -6.91 -12.71
CA GLN A 184 0.54 -7.81 -13.60
C GLN A 184 -0.57 -8.56 -12.86
N GLU A 185 -0.27 -9.09 -11.68
CA GLU A 185 -1.22 -9.86 -10.87
C GLU A 185 -2.42 -8.99 -10.46
N ILE A 186 -2.18 -7.75 -10.02
CA ILE A 186 -3.20 -6.77 -9.67
C ILE A 186 -4.07 -6.44 -10.90
N ARG A 187 -3.47 -6.16 -12.06
CA ARG A 187 -4.24 -5.87 -13.30
C ARG A 187 -5.07 -7.05 -13.79
N ASN A 188 -4.59 -8.27 -13.56
CA ASN A 188 -5.33 -9.48 -13.92
C ASN A 188 -6.48 -9.77 -12.94
N THR A 189 -6.32 -9.37 -11.68
CA THR A 189 -7.28 -9.63 -10.59
C THR A 189 -8.44 -8.62 -10.57
N PHE A 190 -8.15 -7.34 -10.83
CA PHE A 190 -9.12 -6.26 -10.69
C PHE A 190 -9.56 -5.67 -12.03
N ASP A 191 -10.85 -5.34 -12.16
CA ASP A 191 -11.39 -4.61 -13.30
C ASP A 191 -11.36 -3.10 -13.03
N TYR A 192 -10.26 -2.47 -13.44
CA TYR A 192 -10.08 -1.04 -13.29
C TYR A 192 -11.01 -0.19 -14.16
N GLY A 193 -11.51 -0.73 -15.28
CA GLY A 193 -12.22 0.05 -16.30
C GLY A 193 -11.52 1.39 -16.61
N THR A 194 -12.30 2.47 -16.69
CA THR A 194 -11.81 3.86 -16.83
C THR A 194 -11.73 4.63 -15.51
N LYS A 195 -11.99 3.96 -14.37
CA LYS A 195 -12.16 4.64 -13.08
C LYS A 195 -10.81 4.85 -12.41
N LYS A 196 -10.58 6.08 -11.94
CA LYS A 196 -9.47 6.38 -11.02
C LYS A 196 -9.79 5.82 -9.65
N ILE A 197 -8.87 5.04 -9.10
CA ILE A 197 -9.05 4.46 -7.77
C ILE A 197 -8.61 5.39 -6.65
N TYR A 198 -7.71 6.33 -6.94
CA TYR A 198 -7.21 7.31 -6.00
C TYR A 198 -7.95 8.62 -6.18
N VAL A 199 -8.66 9.03 -5.12
CA VAL A 199 -9.50 10.24 -5.12
C VAL A 199 -8.77 11.36 -4.40
N MET A 200 -8.55 12.46 -5.10
CA MET A 200 -7.95 13.68 -4.59
C MET A 200 -8.72 14.89 -5.15
N THR A 201 -9.00 15.88 -4.30
CA THR A 201 -9.63 17.14 -4.74
C THR A 201 -8.70 17.92 -5.65
N ASP A 202 -9.24 18.72 -6.59
CA ASP A 202 -8.43 19.55 -7.49
C ASP A 202 -7.53 20.54 -6.74
N GLU A 203 -8.01 21.12 -5.63
CA GLU A 203 -7.20 22.01 -4.79
C GLU A 203 -5.95 21.28 -4.23
N MET A 204 -6.13 20.08 -3.70
CA MET A 204 -5.03 19.27 -3.19
C MET A 204 -4.10 18.78 -4.31
N LYS A 205 -4.65 18.46 -5.48
CA LYS A 205 -3.86 18.10 -6.68
C LYS A 205 -2.92 19.23 -7.06
N LYS A 206 -3.45 20.45 -7.19
CA LYS A 206 -2.68 21.66 -7.49
C LYS A 206 -1.59 21.91 -6.44
N LYS A 207 -1.93 21.81 -5.15
CA LYS A 207 -0.96 21.94 -4.05
C LYS A 207 0.16 20.90 -4.14
N CYS A 208 -0.16 19.65 -4.46
CA CYS A 208 0.87 18.62 -4.63
C CYS A 208 1.78 18.91 -5.82
N GLU A 209 1.21 19.35 -6.96
CA GLU A 209 1.99 19.74 -8.14
C GLU A 209 2.95 20.90 -7.85
N GLU A 210 2.49 21.95 -7.16
CA GLU A 210 3.32 23.09 -6.73
C GLU A 210 4.50 22.66 -5.84
N VAL A 211 4.25 21.78 -4.87
CA VAL A 211 5.29 21.26 -3.99
C VAL A 211 6.28 20.37 -4.75
N HIS A 212 5.80 19.47 -5.62
CA HIS A 212 6.67 18.62 -6.44
C HIS A 212 7.59 19.44 -7.35
N ILE A 213 7.08 20.51 -7.97
CA ILE A 213 7.89 21.43 -8.78
C ILE A 213 8.97 22.09 -7.92
N ALA A 214 8.63 22.57 -6.72
CA ALA A 214 9.57 23.19 -5.82
C ALA A 214 10.63 22.21 -5.29
N GLU A 215 10.25 20.97 -4.99
CA GLU A 215 11.18 19.92 -4.57
C GLU A 215 12.13 19.51 -5.71
N TRP A 216 11.64 19.39 -6.95
CA TRP A 216 12.48 19.07 -8.09
C TRP A 216 13.57 20.10 -8.35
N LYS A 217 13.29 21.40 -8.17
CA LYS A 217 14.32 22.44 -8.25
C LYS A 217 15.46 22.18 -7.25
N LYS A 218 15.13 21.82 -6.01
CA LYS A 218 16.13 21.46 -5.00
C LYS A 218 16.95 20.22 -5.39
N VAL A 219 16.31 19.25 -6.05
CA VAL A 219 17.01 18.05 -6.56
C VAL A 219 18.00 18.41 -7.66
N GLU A 220 17.63 19.31 -8.57
CA GLU A 220 18.52 19.81 -9.62
C GLU A 220 19.71 20.58 -9.04
N ASP A 221 19.47 21.41 -8.02
CA ASP A 221 20.53 22.13 -7.32
C ASP A 221 21.53 21.17 -6.65
N ARG A 222 21.03 20.16 -5.91
CA ARG A 222 21.89 19.12 -5.30
C ARG A 222 22.69 18.32 -6.33
N LYS A 223 22.10 18.00 -7.48
CA LYS A 223 22.80 17.32 -8.58
C LYS A 223 23.95 18.16 -9.14
N ARG A 224 23.76 19.47 -9.27
CA ARG A 224 24.81 20.40 -9.74
C ARG A 224 25.93 20.52 -8.72
N GLU A 225 25.61 20.64 -7.44
CA GLU A 225 26.60 20.70 -6.36
C GLU A 225 27.49 19.44 -6.37
N MET A 226 26.90 18.25 -6.43
CA MET A 226 27.68 17.00 -6.53
C MET A 226 28.57 16.94 -7.77
N MET A 227 28.07 17.39 -8.93
CA MET A 227 28.88 17.42 -10.15
C MET A 227 30.08 18.37 -10.03
N ILE A 228 29.92 19.50 -9.33
CA ILE A 228 31.02 20.45 -9.06
C ILE A 228 32.04 19.80 -8.11
N ASP A 229 31.56 19.16 -7.04
CA ASP A 229 32.43 18.47 -6.08
C ASP A 229 33.23 17.33 -6.74
N ASP A 230 32.59 16.55 -7.61
CA ASP A 230 33.24 15.48 -8.38
C ASP A 230 34.32 16.04 -9.33
N LEU A 231 34.03 17.15 -10.02
CA LEU A 231 35.02 17.81 -10.88
C LEU A 231 36.21 18.35 -10.08
N LEU A 232 35.97 18.94 -8.91
CA LEU A 232 37.03 19.41 -8.03
C LEU A 232 37.86 18.25 -7.47
N ALA A 233 37.24 17.11 -7.16
CA ALA A 233 37.93 15.91 -6.69
C ALA A 233 38.83 15.24 -7.76
N ILE A 234 38.46 15.35 -9.04
CA ILE A 234 39.30 14.89 -10.17
C ILE A 234 40.49 15.84 -10.43
N SER A 235 40.38 17.08 -9.97
CA SER A 235 41.38 18.14 -10.18
C SER A 235 42.50 18.15 -9.15
N ILE A 236 42.50 17.21 -8.19
CA ILE A 236 43.50 17.01 -7.13
C ILE A 236 44.25 15.70 -7.39
#